data_AF-A0A960VMI6-F1
#
_entry.id   AF-A0A960VMI6-F1
#
_cell.length_a   1.000
_cell.length_b   1.000
_cell.length_c   1.000
_cell.angle_alpha   90.00
_cell.angle_beta   90.00
_cell.angle_gamma   90.00
#
_symmetry.space_group_name_H-M   'P 1'
#
loop_
_entity.id
_entity.type
_entity.pdbx_description
1 polymer ?
#
loop_
_entity_poly.entity_id
_entity_poly.type
_entity_poly.pdbx_seq_one_letter_code
_entity_poly.pdbx_strand_id
1 'polypeptide(L)'
;MRDVRLPLPSVTRLVVACGLVGLAIVLGGPAADGGEPRPFTARAGLDLAADAARTWAADAELVYLENDEPLAADGTAARWGYLFRSRASGESRAYTLRDGRVLEASDLDFDLDAPPLPDTWLDSAAVLAAAEKEAGARFRAAHGGRVGTMFLIRGALHEKKPDRSTWAVVYTAPDRPNLLVIVDAASGDVVRTWEG
;
A
#
# COMPACT_ATOMS: atom_id res chain seq x y z
N MET A 1 10.94 -24.66 26.15
CA MET A 1 11.05 -23.48 25.27
C MET A 1 10.20 -22.38 25.88
N ARG A 2 10.78 -21.22 26.22
CA ARG A 2 10.05 -20.10 26.83
C ARG A 2 9.56 -19.18 25.71
N ASP A 3 8.25 -19.02 25.61
CA ASP A 3 7.61 -18.01 24.75
C ASP A 3 7.98 -16.62 25.28
N VAL A 4 8.84 -15.91 24.55
CA VAL A 4 9.21 -14.53 24.86
C VAL A 4 8.27 -13.63 24.06
N ARG A 5 7.13 -13.28 24.67
CA ARG A 5 6.29 -12.18 24.19
C ARG A 5 6.99 -10.87 24.50
N LEU A 6 7.70 -10.31 23.52
CA LEU A 6 8.26 -8.96 23.66
C LEU A 6 7.13 -7.93 23.59
N PRO A 7 7.17 -6.88 24.42
CA PRO A 7 6.21 -5.78 24.32
C PRO A 7 6.31 -5.12 22.94
N LEU A 8 5.15 -4.78 22.37
CA LEU A 8 5.09 -3.97 21.16
C LEU A 8 5.91 -2.70 21.39
N PRO A 9 6.79 -2.29 20.45
CA PRO A 9 7.38 -0.95 20.53
C PRO A 9 6.24 0.05 20.64
N SER A 10 6.45 1.13 21.41
CA SER A 10 5.56 2.29 21.41
C SER A 10 5.61 2.92 20.02
N VAL A 11 4.94 2.29 19.07
CA VAL A 11 4.61 2.87 17.78
C VAL A 11 3.66 4.00 18.14
N THR A 12 4.22 5.20 18.26
CA THR A 12 3.47 6.46 18.13
C THR A 12 2.46 6.21 17.04
N ARG A 13 1.18 6.18 17.45
CA ARG A 13 0.03 5.72 16.67
C ARG A 13 0.10 6.24 15.24
N LEU A 14 0.73 5.50 14.33
CA LEU A 14 0.45 5.59 12.92
C LEU A 14 -0.86 4.82 12.72
N VAL A 15 -1.93 5.37 13.28
CA VAL A 15 -3.26 5.11 12.73
C VAL A 15 -3.19 5.79 11.38
N VAL A 16 -2.87 5.01 10.35
CA VAL A 16 -3.12 5.40 8.97
C VAL A 16 -4.64 5.50 8.90
N ALA A 17 -5.15 6.68 9.25
CA ALA A 17 -6.51 7.09 8.97
C ALA A 17 -6.61 7.38 7.47
N CYS A 18 -6.31 6.40 6.62
CA CYS A 18 -6.70 6.42 5.20
C CYS A 18 -8.17 5.98 5.07
N GLY A 19 -9.01 6.49 5.96
CA GLY A 19 -10.45 6.40 5.89
C GLY A 19 -11.00 7.81 5.97
N LEU A 20 -11.46 8.32 4.83
CA LEU A 20 -12.15 9.60 4.62
C LEU A 20 -11.25 10.85 4.52
N VAL A 21 -10.77 11.13 3.30
CA VAL A 21 -10.66 12.52 2.83
C VAL A 21 -11.76 12.73 1.80
N GLY A 22 -12.89 13.23 2.28
CA GLY A 22 -13.99 13.70 1.44
C GLY A 22 -13.88 15.20 1.23
N LEU A 23 -13.46 15.62 0.05
CA LEU A 23 -14.13 16.64 -0.79
C LEU A 23 -13.43 16.69 -2.16
N ALA A 24 -13.83 15.79 -3.06
CA ALA A 24 -13.34 15.79 -4.42
C ALA A 24 -13.96 16.95 -5.22
N ILE A 25 -13.12 17.78 -5.86
CA ILE A 25 -13.54 18.57 -7.01
C ILE A 25 -13.69 17.57 -8.18
N VAL A 26 -14.92 17.16 -8.44
CA VAL A 26 -15.23 16.26 -9.56
C VAL A 26 -15.07 17.05 -10.87
N LEU A 27 -13.93 16.89 -11.55
CA LEU A 27 -13.83 17.22 -12.96
C LEU A 27 -14.69 16.19 -13.72
N GLY A 28 -15.87 16.63 -14.18
CA GLY A 28 -16.87 15.77 -14.81
C GLY A 28 -16.37 15.09 -16.08
N GLY A 29 -15.84 13.88 -15.93
CA GLY A 29 -15.66 12.93 -17.03
C GLY A 29 -16.97 12.16 -17.30
N PRO A 30 -17.14 11.58 -18.50
CA PRO A 30 -18.29 10.74 -18.81
C PRO A 30 -18.38 9.57 -17.82
N ALA A 31 -19.61 9.26 -17.40
CA ALA A 31 -19.89 8.12 -16.54
C ALA A 31 -19.29 6.86 -17.18
N ALA A 32 -18.50 6.14 -16.39
CA ALA A 32 -17.96 4.86 -16.81
C ALA A 32 -19.11 3.91 -17.13
N ASP A 33 -19.03 3.19 -18.25
CA ASP A 33 -19.90 2.04 -18.50
C ASP A 33 -19.87 1.12 -17.28
N GLY A 34 -21.04 0.64 -16.85
CA GLY A 34 -21.22 -0.20 -15.65
C GLY A 34 -20.63 -1.61 -15.74
N GLY A 35 -19.52 -1.79 -16.47
CA GLY A 35 -18.75 -3.02 -16.50
C GLY A 35 -18.05 -3.29 -15.17
N GLU A 36 -17.76 -4.58 -14.91
CA GLU A 36 -16.94 -4.95 -13.77
C GLU A 36 -15.55 -4.29 -13.88
N PRO A 37 -15.01 -3.73 -12.78
CA PRO A 37 -13.69 -3.14 -12.79
C PRO A 37 -12.64 -4.14 -13.22
N ARG A 38 -11.65 -3.71 -14.00
CA ARG A 38 -10.53 -4.57 -14.40
C ARG A 38 -9.42 -4.49 -13.35
N PRO A 39 -9.14 -5.56 -12.59
CA PRO A 39 -8.06 -5.56 -11.63
C PRO A 39 -6.69 -5.44 -12.31
N PHE A 40 -5.75 -4.80 -11.62
CA PHE A 40 -4.37 -4.64 -12.08
C PHE A 40 -3.40 -4.69 -10.89
N THR A 41 -2.12 -4.94 -11.17
CA THR A 41 -1.06 -4.94 -10.14
C THR A 41 -0.62 -3.52 -9.80
N ALA A 42 0.06 -3.33 -8.66
CA ALA A 42 0.49 -2.01 -8.21
C ALA A 42 1.36 -1.26 -9.23
N ARG A 43 2.31 -1.94 -9.91
CA ARG A 43 3.15 -1.28 -10.93
C ARG A 43 2.37 -0.91 -12.18
N ALA A 44 1.33 -1.64 -12.55
CA ALA A 44 0.62 -1.39 -13.80
C ALA A 44 -0.05 -0.01 -13.86
N GLY A 45 -0.39 0.58 -12.72
CA GLY A 45 -0.91 1.96 -12.64
C GLY A 45 0.15 3.04 -12.41
N LEU A 46 1.41 2.67 -12.16
CA LEU A 46 2.42 3.60 -11.66
C LEU A 46 2.74 4.72 -12.66
N ASP A 47 2.94 4.39 -13.93
CA ASP A 47 3.32 5.38 -14.94
C ASP A 47 2.25 6.46 -15.09
N LEU A 48 0.98 6.06 -15.12
CA LEU A 48 -0.15 6.99 -15.18
C LEU A 48 -0.22 7.90 -13.95
N ALA A 49 -0.07 7.32 -12.75
CA ALA A 49 -0.07 8.09 -11.51
C ALA A 49 1.11 9.07 -11.45
N ALA A 50 2.29 8.63 -11.91
CA ALA A 50 3.50 9.45 -11.94
C ALA A 50 3.42 10.58 -12.97
N ASP A 51 2.80 10.37 -14.13
CA ASP A 51 2.55 11.42 -15.12
C ASP A 51 1.59 12.48 -14.57
N ALA A 52 0.51 12.05 -13.91
CA ALA A 52 -0.41 12.97 -13.22
C ALA A 52 0.31 13.75 -12.11
N ALA A 53 1.11 13.08 -11.29
CA ALA A 53 1.90 13.68 -10.24
C ALA A 53 2.91 14.70 -10.77
N ARG A 54 3.62 14.40 -11.86
CA ARG A 54 4.58 15.32 -12.51
C ARG A 54 3.90 16.54 -13.14
N THR A 55 2.65 16.40 -13.56
CA THR A 55 1.83 17.54 -14.02
C THR A 55 1.47 18.49 -12.88
N TRP A 56 1.24 17.94 -11.68
CA TRP A 56 1.01 18.73 -10.47
C TRP A 56 2.30 19.38 -9.94
N ALA A 57 3.38 18.61 -9.83
CA ALA A 57 4.70 19.08 -9.41
C ALA A 57 5.79 18.31 -10.15
N ALA A 58 6.66 19.02 -10.90
CA ALA A 58 7.66 18.40 -11.76
C ALA A 58 8.68 17.52 -11.02
N ASP A 59 8.86 17.75 -9.72
CA ASP A 59 9.74 17.01 -8.82
C ASP A 59 8.98 16.03 -7.91
N ALA A 60 7.74 15.67 -8.25
CA ALA A 60 6.95 14.74 -7.47
C ALA A 60 7.59 13.34 -7.43
N GLU A 61 7.85 12.85 -6.22
CA GLU A 61 8.44 11.53 -5.96
C GLU A 61 7.42 10.65 -5.20
N LEU A 62 7.34 9.37 -5.57
CA LEU A 62 6.45 8.41 -4.92
C LEU A 62 6.98 8.07 -3.52
N VAL A 63 6.15 8.20 -2.49
CA VAL A 63 6.53 7.91 -1.09
C VAL A 63 5.73 6.78 -0.46
N TYR A 64 4.54 6.50 -1.00
CA TYR A 64 3.64 5.46 -0.49
C TYR A 64 2.68 4.98 -1.59
N LEU A 65 2.26 3.72 -1.51
CA LEU A 65 1.12 3.21 -2.28
C LEU A 65 0.38 2.12 -1.50
N GLU A 66 -0.90 1.93 -1.81
CA GLU A 66 -1.74 0.89 -1.22
C GLU A 66 -2.90 0.48 -2.14
N ASN A 67 -3.49 -0.68 -1.92
CA ASN A 67 -4.81 -0.99 -2.49
C ASN A 67 -5.92 -0.50 -1.55
N ASP A 68 -6.95 0.11 -2.14
CA ASP A 68 -8.14 0.62 -1.44
C ASP A 68 -9.40 -0.22 -1.75
N GLU A 69 -9.21 -1.38 -2.39
CA GLU A 69 -10.25 -2.39 -2.65
C GLU A 69 -9.67 -3.80 -2.45
N PRO A 70 -10.51 -4.83 -2.22
CA PRO A 70 -10.04 -6.18 -1.97
C PRO A 70 -9.03 -6.67 -3.01
N LEU A 71 -7.95 -7.28 -2.51
CA LEU A 71 -6.90 -7.86 -3.33
C LEU A 71 -7.31 -9.28 -3.80
N ALA A 72 -7.12 -9.56 -5.09
CA ALA A 72 -7.28 -10.90 -5.65
C ALA A 72 -6.07 -11.79 -5.32
N ALA A 73 -6.24 -13.10 -5.53
CA ALA A 73 -5.22 -14.11 -5.20
C ALA A 73 -3.94 -14.00 -6.04
N ASP A 74 -3.99 -13.29 -7.17
CA ASP A 74 -2.85 -13.01 -8.06
C ASP A 74 -2.16 -11.67 -7.73
N GLY A 75 -2.58 -10.99 -6.65
CA GLY A 75 -2.02 -9.71 -6.23
C GLY A 75 -2.53 -8.50 -7.02
N THR A 76 -3.59 -8.66 -7.80
CA THR A 76 -4.28 -7.54 -8.45
C THR A 76 -5.35 -6.92 -7.54
N ALA A 77 -5.64 -5.64 -7.75
CA ALA A 77 -6.79 -4.96 -7.15
C ALA A 77 -7.50 -4.10 -8.19
N ALA A 78 -8.79 -3.86 -7.98
CA ALA A 78 -9.57 -2.95 -8.81
C ALA A 78 -9.15 -1.48 -8.64
N ARG A 79 -8.56 -1.14 -7.48
CA ARG A 79 -8.21 0.23 -7.11
C ARG A 79 -6.91 0.31 -6.32
N TRP A 80 -6.03 1.22 -6.73
CA TRP A 80 -4.76 1.53 -6.10
C TRP A 80 -4.66 3.03 -5.81
N GLY A 81 -4.13 3.38 -4.63
CA GLY A 81 -3.75 4.72 -4.24
C GLY A 81 -2.24 4.89 -4.31
N TYR A 82 -1.78 6.03 -4.83
CA TYR A 82 -0.38 6.41 -4.95
C TYR A 82 -0.19 7.79 -4.34
N LEU A 83 0.70 7.91 -3.37
CA LEU A 83 1.00 9.17 -2.72
C LEU A 83 2.36 9.68 -3.17
N PHE A 84 2.36 10.89 -3.71
CA PHE A 84 3.54 11.60 -4.15
C PHE A 84 3.80 12.82 -3.28
N ARG A 85 5.06 13.20 -3.16
CA ARG A 85 5.52 14.40 -2.46
C ARG A 85 6.38 15.25 -3.39
N SER A 86 6.16 16.56 -3.39
CA SER A 86 7.09 17.52 -4.01
C SER A 86 8.14 17.91 -2.97
N ARG A 87 9.41 17.81 -3.34
CA ARG A 87 10.51 18.24 -2.46
C ARG A 87 10.61 19.77 -2.39
N ALA A 88 10.27 20.44 -3.49
CA ALA A 88 10.35 21.89 -3.62
C ALA A 88 9.27 22.60 -2.80
N SER A 89 8.02 22.15 -2.84
CA SER A 89 6.94 22.74 -2.04
C SER A 89 6.80 22.09 -0.66
N GLY A 90 7.26 20.85 -0.49
CA GLY A 90 7.04 20.04 0.70
C GLY A 90 5.64 19.44 0.79
N GLU A 91 4.76 19.72 -0.17
CA GLU A 91 3.36 19.26 -0.22
C GLU A 91 3.26 17.81 -0.73
N SER A 92 2.16 17.15 -0.38
CA SER A 92 1.86 15.78 -0.81
C SER A 92 0.49 15.69 -1.46
N ARG A 93 0.37 14.85 -2.50
CA ARG A 93 -0.88 14.60 -3.22
C ARG A 93 -1.05 13.12 -3.51
N ALA A 94 -2.21 12.59 -3.15
CA ALA A 94 -2.62 11.22 -3.44
C ALA A 94 -3.37 11.16 -4.77
N TYR A 95 -3.16 10.07 -5.51
CA TYR A 95 -3.86 9.74 -6.75
C TYR A 95 -4.47 8.35 -6.63
N THR A 96 -5.78 8.26 -6.81
CA THR A 96 -6.51 6.99 -6.81
C THR A 96 -6.79 6.57 -8.25
N LEU A 97 -6.34 5.38 -8.62
CA LEU A 97 -6.52 4.82 -9.97
C LEU A 97 -7.48 3.64 -9.96
N ARG A 98 -8.32 3.55 -10.98
CA ARG A 98 -9.23 2.43 -11.24
C ARG A 98 -9.50 2.34 -12.74
N ASP A 99 -9.53 1.13 -13.30
CA ASP A 99 -9.76 0.90 -14.74
C ASP A 99 -8.80 1.67 -15.67
N GLY A 100 -7.53 1.79 -15.27
CA GLY A 100 -6.50 2.45 -16.10
C GLY A 100 -6.67 3.97 -16.24
N ARG A 101 -7.38 4.61 -15.31
CA ARG A 101 -7.56 6.08 -15.25
C ARG A 101 -7.37 6.59 -13.83
N VAL A 102 -7.00 7.86 -13.70
CA VAL A 102 -7.06 8.58 -12.42
C VAL A 102 -8.52 8.88 -12.12
N LEU A 103 -9.03 8.34 -11.01
CA LEU A 103 -10.38 8.57 -10.53
C LEU A 103 -10.44 9.83 -9.64
N GLU A 104 -9.40 10.04 -8.84
CA GLU A 104 -9.34 11.10 -7.84
C GLU A 104 -7.89 11.57 -7.65
N ALA A 105 -7.75 12.85 -7.35
CA ALA A 105 -6.51 13.46 -6.88
C ALA A 105 -6.83 14.34 -5.66
N SER A 106 -6.12 14.11 -4.56
CA SER A 106 -6.42 14.73 -3.26
C SER A 106 -5.14 15.24 -2.61
N ASP A 107 -5.12 16.53 -2.28
CA ASP A 107 -4.06 17.12 -1.46
C ASP A 107 -4.16 16.60 -0.04
N LEU A 108 -3.02 16.30 0.59
CA LEU A 108 -2.99 15.89 1.99
C LEU A 108 -2.63 17.08 2.87
N ASP A 109 -3.47 17.30 3.87
CA ASP A 109 -3.39 18.34 4.88
C ASP A 109 -2.56 17.92 6.11
N PHE A 110 -1.80 16.84 5.99
CA PHE A 110 -0.78 16.41 6.95
C PHE A 110 0.57 16.18 6.26
N ASP A 111 1.65 16.38 7.01
CA ASP A 111 3.00 16.10 6.52
C ASP A 111 3.34 14.62 6.70
N LEU A 112 3.56 13.92 5.59
CA LEU A 112 4.14 12.58 5.59
C LEU A 112 5.63 12.68 5.30
N ASP A 113 6.46 12.72 6.34
CA ASP A 113 7.92 12.66 6.25
C ASP A 113 8.42 11.23 5.94
N ALA A 114 8.00 10.71 4.79
CA ALA A 114 8.44 9.44 4.25
C ALA A 114 9.46 9.67 3.13
N PRO A 115 10.64 9.03 3.17
CA PRO A 115 11.59 9.11 2.08
C PRO A 115 11.02 8.51 0.78
N PRO A 116 11.44 9.01 -0.40
CA PRO A 116 11.04 8.44 -1.69
C PRO A 116 11.28 6.93 -1.79
N LEU A 117 10.34 6.22 -2.40
CA LEU A 117 10.49 4.83 -2.79
C LEU A 117 11.49 4.73 -3.96
N PRO A 118 12.44 3.77 -3.93
CA PRO A 118 13.33 3.52 -5.06
C PRO A 118 12.56 2.88 -6.21
N ASP A 119 13.01 3.00 -7.46
CA ASP A 119 12.29 2.41 -8.61
C ASP A 119 12.33 0.87 -8.68
N THR A 120 13.10 0.20 -7.82
CA THR A 120 13.47 -1.23 -7.93
C THR A 120 12.66 -2.17 -7.04
N TRP A 121 11.46 -1.81 -6.58
CA TRP A 121 10.61 -2.69 -5.75
C TRP A 121 9.88 -3.80 -6.53
N LEU A 122 9.56 -4.91 -5.90
CA LEU A 122 8.76 -5.99 -6.47
C LEU A 122 7.30 -5.58 -6.52
N ASP A 123 6.65 -5.94 -7.62
CA ASP A 123 5.22 -5.70 -7.81
C ASP A 123 4.34 -6.52 -6.84
N SER A 124 3.09 -6.11 -6.67
CA SER A 124 2.15 -6.68 -5.70
C SER A 124 1.95 -8.19 -5.85
N ALA A 125 1.93 -8.71 -7.08
CA ALA A 125 1.80 -10.15 -7.36
C ALA A 125 2.95 -10.97 -6.76
N ALA A 126 4.20 -10.54 -6.99
CA ALA A 126 5.39 -11.26 -6.50
C ALA A 126 5.49 -11.19 -4.97
N VAL A 127 5.15 -10.04 -4.40
CA VAL A 127 5.13 -9.82 -2.95
C VAL A 127 4.07 -10.67 -2.28
N LEU A 128 2.85 -10.71 -2.85
CA LEU A 128 1.79 -11.55 -2.32
C LEU A 128 2.21 -13.00 -2.34
N ALA A 129 2.76 -13.50 -3.46
CA ALA A 129 3.26 -14.87 -3.54
C ALA A 129 4.30 -15.21 -2.47
N ALA A 130 5.21 -14.27 -2.13
CA ALA A 130 6.16 -14.46 -1.04
C ALA A 130 5.47 -14.53 0.33
N ALA A 131 4.53 -13.63 0.60
CA ALA A 131 3.76 -13.62 1.84
C ALA A 131 2.90 -14.89 2.02
N GLU A 132 2.28 -15.36 0.93
CA GLU A 132 1.51 -16.60 0.87
C GLU A 132 2.34 -17.81 1.26
N LYS A 133 3.53 -17.92 0.66
CA LYS A 133 4.44 -19.04 0.86
C LYS A 133 4.88 -19.16 2.33
N GLU A 134 5.12 -18.03 3.00
CA GLU A 134 5.66 -18.03 4.35
C GLU A 134 4.57 -18.19 5.44
N ALA A 135 3.48 -17.42 5.36
CA ALA A 135 2.50 -17.37 6.44
C ALA A 135 1.05 -17.24 5.97
N GLY A 136 0.81 -16.53 4.87
CA GLY A 136 -0.54 -16.17 4.41
C GLY A 136 -1.44 -17.37 4.15
N ALA A 137 -0.95 -18.36 3.41
CA ALA A 137 -1.75 -19.54 3.05
C ALA A 137 -2.17 -20.34 4.30
N ARG A 138 -1.25 -20.50 5.26
CA ARG A 138 -1.53 -21.17 6.54
C ARG A 138 -2.57 -20.41 7.35
N PHE A 139 -2.43 -19.09 7.46
CA PHE A 139 -3.39 -18.25 8.18
C PHE A 139 -4.79 -18.36 7.59
N ARG A 140 -4.93 -18.26 6.26
CA ARG A 140 -6.23 -18.41 5.60
C ARG A 140 -6.83 -19.79 5.82
N ALA A 141 -6.04 -20.86 5.66
CA ALA A 141 -6.52 -22.22 5.84
C ALA A 141 -6.97 -22.49 7.29
N ALA A 142 -6.24 -21.99 8.28
CA ALA A 142 -6.53 -22.21 9.70
C ALA A 142 -7.70 -21.37 10.21
N HIS A 143 -7.94 -20.19 9.64
CA HIS A 143 -8.84 -19.18 10.22
C HIS A 143 -9.94 -18.70 9.27
N GLY A 144 -10.05 -19.25 8.06
CA GLY A 144 -10.98 -18.74 7.04
C GLY A 144 -10.67 -17.30 6.66
N GLY A 145 -9.41 -16.89 6.75
CA GLY A 145 -8.97 -15.53 6.50
C GLY A 145 -8.95 -15.16 5.02
N ARG A 146 -8.76 -13.88 4.73
CA ARG A 146 -8.55 -13.31 3.39
C ARG A 146 -7.45 -12.26 3.41
N VAL A 147 -6.87 -11.97 2.24
CA VAL A 147 -5.99 -10.81 2.07
C VAL A 147 -6.88 -9.55 2.06
N GLY A 148 -6.51 -8.55 2.85
CA GLY A 148 -7.20 -7.26 2.90
C GLY A 148 -6.42 -6.20 2.14
N THR A 149 -5.46 -5.61 2.84
CA THR A 149 -4.67 -4.48 2.35
C THR A 149 -3.21 -4.89 2.16
N MET A 150 -2.59 -4.35 1.12
CA MET A 150 -1.17 -4.31 0.86
C MET A 150 -0.77 -2.84 0.76
N PHE A 151 0.32 -2.47 1.42
CA PHE A 151 0.90 -1.15 1.25
C PHE A 151 2.42 -1.22 1.23
N LEU A 152 3.04 -0.30 0.49
CA LEU A 152 4.48 -0.17 0.36
C LEU A 152 4.92 1.18 0.91
N ILE A 153 5.90 1.14 1.80
CA ILE A 153 6.48 2.33 2.43
C ILE A 153 7.98 2.13 2.69
N ARG A 154 8.74 3.22 2.74
CA ARG A 154 10.16 3.23 3.14
C ARG A 154 10.34 3.65 4.59
N GLY A 155 11.17 2.92 5.32
CA GLY A 155 11.65 3.28 6.66
C GLY A 155 10.67 3.08 7.82
N ALA A 156 9.36 3.16 7.59
CA ALA A 156 8.36 3.13 8.66
C ALA A 156 8.25 1.79 9.41
N LEU A 157 8.60 0.67 8.77
CA LEU A 157 8.42 -0.67 9.34
C LEU A 157 9.72 -1.29 9.86
N HIS A 158 10.84 -0.54 9.81
CA HIS A 158 12.16 -0.99 10.24
C HIS A 158 12.99 0.12 10.91
N GLU A 159 12.86 0.25 12.23
CA GLU A 159 13.61 1.24 13.03
C GLU A 159 15.13 1.23 12.78
N LYS A 160 15.72 0.04 12.56
CA LYS A 160 17.17 -0.11 12.37
C LYS A 160 17.64 0.03 10.92
N LYS A 161 16.71 0.14 9.97
CA LYS A 161 16.99 0.19 8.52
C LYS A 161 16.06 1.23 7.86
N PRO A 162 16.27 2.53 8.12
CA PRO A 162 15.39 3.60 7.63
C PRO A 162 15.33 3.68 6.10
N ASP A 163 16.37 3.19 5.41
CA ASP A 163 16.39 3.17 3.95
C ASP A 163 15.65 1.98 3.31
N ARG A 164 15.16 1.05 4.14
CA ARG A 164 14.51 -0.15 3.63
C ARG A 164 13.07 0.13 3.23
N SER A 165 12.75 -0.16 1.97
CA SER A 165 11.37 -0.24 1.49
C SER A 165 10.79 -1.61 1.77
N THR A 166 9.57 -1.62 2.27
CA THR A 166 8.87 -2.86 2.61
C THR A 166 7.42 -2.80 2.26
N TRP A 167 6.93 -3.92 1.75
CA TRP A 167 5.52 -4.20 1.68
C TRP A 167 5.02 -4.74 3.01
N ALA A 168 3.85 -4.31 3.44
CA ALA A 168 3.06 -4.99 4.44
C ALA A 168 1.85 -5.63 3.76
N VAL A 169 1.67 -6.94 3.96
CA VAL A 169 0.49 -7.69 3.51
C VAL A 169 -0.36 -8.02 4.72
N VAL A 170 -1.58 -7.50 4.75
CA VAL A 170 -2.50 -7.63 5.87
C VAL A 170 -3.53 -8.71 5.55
N TYR A 171 -3.55 -9.74 6.37
CA TYR A 171 -4.54 -10.80 6.37
C TYR A 171 -5.55 -10.56 7.48
N THR A 172 -6.82 -10.72 7.16
CA THR A 172 -7.95 -10.53 8.09
C THR A 172 -8.74 -11.82 8.20
N ALA A 173 -9.28 -12.11 9.38
CA ALA A 173 -10.18 -13.24 9.61
C ALA A 173 -11.26 -12.84 10.63
N PRO A 174 -12.47 -13.41 10.55
CA PRO A 174 -13.50 -13.19 11.58
C PRO A 174 -12.97 -13.57 12.98
N ASP A 175 -13.28 -12.74 13.99
CA ASP A 175 -13.00 -13.01 15.41
C ASP A 175 -11.53 -13.30 15.76
N ARG A 176 -10.60 -12.83 14.92
CA ARG A 176 -9.16 -13.01 15.10
C ARG A 176 -8.42 -11.69 14.87
N PRO A 177 -7.27 -11.49 15.53
CA PRO A 177 -6.40 -10.41 15.16
C PRO A 177 -5.87 -10.57 13.74
N ASN A 178 -5.53 -9.45 13.11
CA ASN A 178 -4.95 -9.44 11.79
C ASN A 178 -3.54 -10.03 11.81
N LEU A 179 -3.17 -10.74 10.75
CA LEU A 179 -1.78 -11.12 10.49
C LEU A 179 -1.18 -10.10 9.52
N LEU A 180 -0.09 -9.46 9.91
CA LEU A 180 0.73 -8.62 9.06
C LEU A 180 1.99 -9.39 8.67
N VAL A 181 2.23 -9.53 7.36
CA VAL A 181 3.45 -10.10 6.81
C VAL A 181 4.25 -8.97 6.16
N ILE A 182 5.43 -8.69 6.70
CA ILE A 182 6.32 -7.66 6.18
C ILE A 182 7.29 -8.33 5.21
N VAL A 183 7.36 -7.82 3.99
CA VAL A 183 8.17 -8.33 2.89
C VAL A 183 9.14 -7.25 2.44
N ASP A 184 10.41 -7.60 2.28
CA ASP A 184 11.39 -6.71 1.68
C ASP A 184 11.02 -6.39 0.23
N ALA A 185 10.93 -5.11 -0.08
CA ALA A 185 10.44 -4.71 -1.39
C ALA A 185 11.41 -5.03 -2.52
N ALA A 186 12.72 -5.19 -2.29
CA ALA A 186 13.67 -5.46 -3.36
C ALA A 186 13.88 -6.97 -3.62
N SER A 187 13.98 -7.74 -2.54
CA SER A 187 14.32 -9.17 -2.56
C SER A 187 13.10 -10.10 -2.51
N GLY A 188 11.99 -9.64 -1.94
CA GLY A 188 10.83 -10.48 -1.68
C GLY A 188 10.97 -11.36 -0.45
N ASP A 189 12.04 -11.21 0.33
CA ASP A 189 12.22 -11.94 1.58
C ASP A 189 11.18 -11.50 2.61
N VAL A 190 10.55 -12.45 3.31
CA VAL A 190 9.73 -12.13 4.47
C VAL A 190 10.64 -11.78 5.64
N VAL A 191 10.49 -10.58 6.15
CA VAL A 191 11.40 -10.01 7.16
C VAL A 191 10.81 -10.03 8.55
N ARG A 192 9.49 -10.07 8.65
CA ARG A 192 8.75 -10.14 9.92
C ARG A 192 7.31 -10.58 9.67
N THR A 193 6.74 -11.27 10.64
CA THR A 193 5.29 -11.48 10.76
C THR A 193 4.80 -11.00 12.12
N TRP A 194 3.62 -10.39 12.16
CA TRP A 194 2.96 -9.94 13.39
C TRP A 194 1.50 -10.39 13.41
N GLU A 195 1.05 -10.97 14.51
CA GLU A 195 -0.38 -11.13 14.81
C GLU A 195 -0.77 -10.02 15.80
N GLY A 196 -1.85 -9.30 15.49
CA GLY A 196 -2.37 -8.22 16.33
C GLY A 196 -3.00 -8.68 17.64
#